data_AF-A0A8J2MW46-F1
#
_entry.id   AF-A0A8J2MW46-F1
#
_cell.length_a   1.000
_cell.length_b   1.000
_cell.length_c   1.000
_cell.angle_alpha   90.00
_cell.angle_beta   90.00
_cell.angle_gamma   90.00
#
_symmetry.space_group_name_H-M   'P 1'
#
loop_
_entity.id
_entity.type
_entity.pdbx_description
1 polymer ?
#
loop_
_entity_poly.entity_id
_entity_poly.type
_entity_poly.pdbx_seq_one_letter_code
_entity_poly.pdbx_strand_id
1 'polypeptide(L)'
;MLFSIILSAVFVTAAMTAPASLDGRGDEDCVPISYTISNYKLVTSPTSGSVDFTFKSFFPMANVDDPVQAGAHCSGSGASVPNNNECQVSNRRLLFDLRGPQDQAYYQISHSWTCFGNQWMSGNAVKVDSLDCHNEGDERVCTSGPQTFAPQNVRKICNLPQC
;
A
#
# COMPACT_ATOMS: atom_id res chain seq x y z
N MET A 1 18.82 -77.54 -26.57
CA MET A 1 17.63 -77.21 -25.78
C MET A 1 17.96 -75.98 -24.95
N LEU A 2 17.39 -74.84 -25.30
CA LEU A 2 17.58 -73.56 -24.60
C LEU A 2 16.73 -73.55 -23.32
N PHE A 3 17.31 -73.17 -22.18
CA PHE A 3 16.57 -72.85 -20.97
C PHE A 3 16.62 -71.34 -20.73
N SER A 4 15.46 -70.70 -20.85
CA SER A 4 15.24 -69.26 -20.76
C SER A 4 15.24 -68.76 -19.32
N ILE A 5 15.90 -67.62 -19.11
CA ILE A 5 15.90 -66.81 -17.89
C ILE A 5 14.63 -65.94 -17.89
N ILE A 6 13.88 -65.88 -16.78
CA ILE A 6 12.84 -64.86 -16.57
C ILE A 6 13.23 -64.02 -15.36
N LEU A 7 13.69 -62.81 -15.63
CA LEU A 7 13.98 -61.77 -14.64
C LEU A 7 12.73 -60.88 -14.51
N SER A 8 12.06 -60.92 -13.37
CA SER A 8 10.88 -60.07 -13.09
C SER A 8 11.32 -58.65 -12.76
N ALA A 9 11.09 -57.69 -13.67
CA ALA A 9 11.29 -56.26 -13.42
C ALA A 9 10.01 -55.66 -12.81
N VAL A 10 10.10 -55.21 -11.55
CA VAL A 10 9.05 -54.45 -10.88
C VAL A 10 9.22 -52.98 -11.25
N PHE A 11 8.31 -52.43 -12.06
CA PHE A 11 8.26 -51.00 -12.37
C PHE A 11 7.52 -50.27 -11.23
N VAL A 12 8.27 -49.55 -10.40
CA VAL A 12 7.71 -48.57 -9.46
C VAL A 12 7.37 -47.31 -10.25
N THR A 13 6.10 -47.06 -10.51
CA THR A 13 5.63 -45.79 -11.06
C THR A 13 5.74 -44.72 -9.98
N ALA A 14 6.79 -43.90 -10.05
CA ALA A 14 6.85 -42.65 -9.30
C ALA A 14 5.77 -41.71 -9.86
N ALA A 15 4.69 -41.52 -9.09
CA ALA A 15 3.71 -40.50 -9.38
C ALA A 15 4.36 -39.13 -9.18
N MET A 16 4.76 -38.50 -10.28
CA MET A 16 5.20 -37.12 -10.31
C MET A 16 3.96 -36.25 -10.09
N THR A 17 3.72 -35.80 -8.86
CA THR A 17 2.80 -34.69 -8.62
C THR A 17 3.37 -33.48 -9.34
N ALA A 18 2.73 -33.08 -10.44
CA ALA A 18 3.07 -31.85 -11.14
C ALA A 18 3.04 -30.68 -10.13
N PRO A 19 4.02 -29.76 -10.16
CA PRO A 19 3.88 -28.55 -9.39
C PRO A 19 2.63 -27.85 -9.89
N ALA A 20 1.68 -27.60 -8.98
CA ALA A 20 0.61 -26.66 -9.26
C ALA A 20 1.29 -25.35 -9.67
N SER A 21 1.16 -24.98 -10.94
CA SER A 21 1.52 -23.66 -11.40
C SER A 21 0.68 -22.67 -10.59
N LEU A 22 1.29 -22.04 -9.59
CA LEU A 22 0.74 -20.86 -8.94
C LEU A 22 0.44 -19.85 -10.04
N ASP A 23 -0.81 -19.44 -10.10
CA ASP A 23 -1.40 -18.55 -11.09
C ASP A 23 -0.84 -17.13 -10.93
N GLY A 24 0.44 -16.95 -11.26
CA GLY A 24 1.20 -15.71 -11.04
C GLY A 24 0.94 -14.63 -12.08
N ARG A 25 -0.04 -14.79 -12.97
CA ARG A 25 -0.31 -13.84 -14.06
C ARG A 25 -1.39 -12.80 -13.76
N GLY A 26 -2.17 -12.95 -12.68
CA GLY A 26 -3.23 -12.01 -12.31
C GLY A 26 -2.93 -11.13 -11.09
N ASP A 27 -1.92 -11.48 -10.30
CA ASP A 27 -1.57 -10.73 -9.09
C ASP A 27 -0.93 -9.36 -9.42
N GLU A 28 -0.20 -9.26 -10.54
CA GLU A 28 0.40 -8.01 -11.01
C GLU A 28 -0.67 -6.93 -11.29
N ASP A 29 -1.85 -7.33 -11.76
CA ASP A 29 -2.98 -6.42 -12.01
C ASP A 29 -3.63 -5.90 -10.72
N CYS A 30 -3.42 -6.61 -9.62
CA CYS A 30 -3.89 -6.24 -8.28
C CYS A 30 -2.92 -5.34 -7.54
N VAL A 31 -1.80 -4.95 -8.15
CA VAL A 31 -0.81 -4.05 -7.55
C VAL A 31 -0.97 -2.66 -8.16
N PRO A 32 -1.14 -1.60 -7.36
CA PRO A 32 -1.12 -0.26 -7.92
C PRO A 32 0.27 0.02 -8.50
N ILE A 33 0.32 0.78 -9.59
CA ILE A 33 1.59 1.17 -10.21
C ILE A 33 2.12 2.49 -9.65
N SER A 34 1.23 3.31 -9.10
CA SER A 34 1.62 4.59 -8.48
C SER A 34 0.62 5.05 -7.44
N TYR A 35 1.12 5.82 -6.48
CA TYR A 35 0.33 6.67 -5.60
C TYR A 35 0.65 8.13 -5.86
N THR A 36 -0.33 9.00 -5.64
CA THR A 36 -0.16 10.45 -5.73
C THR A 36 -0.72 11.12 -4.48
N ILE A 37 0.09 11.95 -3.84
CA ILE A 37 -0.35 12.92 -2.84
C ILE A 37 -0.53 14.27 -3.54
N SER A 38 -1.62 14.97 -3.30
CA SER A 38 -1.87 16.32 -3.83
C SER A 38 -2.58 17.20 -2.81
N ASN A 39 -2.64 18.51 -3.07
CA ASN A 39 -3.27 19.50 -2.19
C ASN A 39 -2.71 19.46 -0.76
N TYR A 40 -1.41 19.18 -0.61
CA TYR A 40 -0.80 19.02 0.70
C TYR A 40 -0.70 20.37 1.41
N LYS A 41 -1.18 20.40 2.66
CA LYS A 41 -1.03 21.52 3.59
C LYS A 41 -0.72 20.99 4.98
N LEU A 42 0.33 21.52 5.58
CA LEU A 42 0.72 21.30 6.97
C LEU A 42 0.73 22.65 7.68
N VAL A 43 0.01 22.76 8.80
CA VAL A 43 0.04 23.94 9.67
C VAL A 43 0.55 23.49 11.03
N THR A 44 1.55 24.17 11.54
CA THR A 44 2.16 23.86 12.85
C THR A 44 2.32 25.12 13.67
N SER A 45 2.17 25.02 14.98
CA SER A 45 2.45 26.08 15.94
C SER A 45 3.10 25.45 17.19
N PRO A 46 3.51 26.26 18.19
CA PRO A 46 3.99 25.71 19.45
C PRO A 46 2.99 24.83 20.20
N THR A 47 1.69 24.95 19.90
CA THR A 47 0.60 24.27 20.65
C THR A 47 -0.32 23.43 19.77
N SER A 48 -0.12 23.41 18.45
CA SER A 48 -0.98 22.70 17.51
C SER A 48 -0.23 22.17 16.28
N GLY A 49 -0.80 21.14 15.67
CA GLY A 49 -0.43 20.64 14.36
C GLY A 49 -1.65 20.16 13.61
N SER A 50 -1.75 20.49 12.33
CA SER A 50 -2.75 19.96 11.42
C SER A 50 -2.16 19.65 10.07
N VAL A 51 -2.61 18.56 9.45
CA VAL A 51 -2.24 18.18 8.10
C VAL A 51 -3.50 17.90 7.30
N ASP A 52 -3.45 18.23 6.02
CA ASP A 52 -4.49 18.02 5.03
C ASP A 52 -3.82 17.61 3.70
N PHE A 53 -4.31 16.55 3.07
CA PHE A 53 -3.91 16.18 1.72
C PHE A 53 -4.93 15.27 1.04
N THR A 54 -4.83 15.14 -0.27
CA THR A 54 -5.54 14.13 -1.06
C THR A 54 -4.56 13.02 -1.43
N PHE A 55 -4.96 11.76 -1.25
CA PHE A 55 -4.18 10.60 -1.66
C PHE A 55 -4.95 9.80 -2.72
N LYS A 56 -4.29 9.44 -3.81
CA LYS A 56 -4.90 8.70 -4.92
C LYS A 56 -4.05 7.51 -5.31
N SER A 57 -4.68 6.35 -5.49
CA SER A 57 -4.07 5.16 -6.06
C SER A 57 -4.35 5.06 -7.56
N PHE A 58 -3.43 4.43 -8.29
CA PHE A 58 -3.59 4.13 -9.69
C PHE A 58 -3.19 2.70 -9.99
N PHE A 59 -4.10 1.95 -10.60
CA PHE A 59 -3.92 0.55 -11.00
C PHE A 59 -3.87 0.45 -12.52
N PRO A 60 -3.20 -0.59 -13.06
CA PRO A 60 -3.13 -0.80 -14.50
C PRO A 60 -4.47 -1.26 -15.10
N MET A 61 -5.37 -1.81 -14.27
CA MET A 61 -6.68 -2.35 -14.67
C MET A 61 -7.83 -1.82 -13.81
N ALA A 62 -9.06 -1.85 -14.36
CA ALA A 62 -10.25 -1.25 -13.75
C ALA A 62 -11.00 -2.16 -12.74
N ASN A 63 -10.65 -3.44 -12.61
CA ASN A 63 -11.42 -4.42 -11.81
C ASN A 63 -10.97 -4.49 -10.34
N VAL A 64 -10.36 -3.43 -9.82
CA VAL A 64 -9.92 -3.33 -8.42
C VAL A 64 -10.97 -2.58 -7.61
N ASP A 65 -11.45 -3.21 -6.54
CA ASP A 65 -12.30 -2.55 -5.54
C ASP A 65 -11.40 -1.75 -4.60
N ASP A 66 -11.16 -0.50 -5.00
CA ASP A 66 -10.42 0.48 -4.22
C ASP A 66 -11.05 1.88 -4.35
N PRO A 67 -11.71 2.41 -3.29
CA PRO A 67 -12.27 3.75 -3.29
C PRO A 67 -11.20 4.85 -3.32
N VAL A 68 -9.95 4.53 -2.98
CA VAL A 68 -8.83 5.48 -3.01
C VAL A 68 -8.48 5.89 -4.45
N GLN A 69 -8.88 5.12 -5.46
CA GLN A 69 -8.71 5.49 -6.88
C GLN A 69 -9.47 6.77 -7.26
N ALA A 70 -10.51 7.15 -6.52
CA ALA A 70 -11.24 8.40 -6.73
C ALA A 70 -10.54 9.62 -6.10
N GLY A 71 -9.55 9.39 -5.23
CA GLY A 71 -8.95 10.41 -4.37
C GLY A 71 -9.59 10.40 -2.98
N ALA A 72 -8.79 10.02 -1.99
CA ALA A 72 -9.14 10.03 -0.58
C ALA A 72 -8.66 11.32 0.08
N HIS A 73 -9.54 12.03 0.78
CA HIS A 73 -9.13 13.16 1.60
C HIS A 73 -8.60 12.66 2.95
N CYS A 74 -7.39 13.07 3.32
CA CYS A 74 -6.70 12.69 4.54
C CYS A 74 -6.43 13.94 5.37
N SER A 75 -6.92 13.96 6.61
CA SER A 75 -6.63 15.04 7.54
C SER A 75 -6.46 14.55 8.97
N GLY A 76 -5.73 15.32 9.76
CA GLY A 76 -5.49 15.05 11.17
C GLY A 76 -5.10 16.34 11.86
N SER A 77 -5.64 16.59 13.06
CA SER A 77 -5.34 17.80 13.83
C SER A 77 -5.34 17.52 15.34
N GLY A 78 -4.50 18.26 16.07
CA GLY A 78 -4.36 18.12 17.52
C GLY A 78 -3.25 19.03 18.07
N ALA A 79 -2.80 18.77 19.29
CA ALA A 79 -1.63 19.45 19.86
C ALA A 79 -0.34 19.17 19.06
N SER A 80 -0.28 17.97 18.49
CA SER A 80 0.53 17.61 17.33
C SER A 80 -0.38 16.81 16.38
N VAL A 81 0.01 16.64 15.13
CA VAL A 81 -0.71 15.75 14.21
C VAL A 81 -0.77 14.35 14.85
N PRO A 82 -1.96 13.78 15.08
CA PRO A 82 -2.07 12.49 15.74
C PRO A 82 -1.51 11.35 14.87
N ASN A 83 -1.42 10.15 15.44
CA ASN A 83 -1.21 8.92 14.68
C ASN A 83 -2.54 8.19 14.49
N ASN A 84 -2.55 7.21 13.60
CA ASN A 84 -3.67 6.34 13.26
C ASN A 84 -4.85 7.14 12.68
N ASN A 85 -4.54 8.15 11.86
CA ASN A 85 -5.55 8.98 11.24
C ASN A 85 -6.20 8.23 10.08
N GLU A 86 -7.53 8.26 10.05
CA GLU A 86 -8.32 7.65 9.00
C GLU A 86 -8.64 8.68 7.92
N CYS A 87 -8.30 8.36 6.68
CA CYS A 87 -8.72 9.17 5.55
C CYS A 87 -10.20 8.90 5.23
N GLN A 88 -10.87 9.88 4.61
CA GLN A 88 -12.27 9.84 4.24
C GLN A 88 -12.52 8.88 3.06
N VAL A 89 -12.44 7.58 3.35
CA VAL A 89 -12.80 6.48 2.45
C VAL A 89 -13.59 5.44 3.22
N SER A 90 -14.42 4.68 2.51
CA SER A 90 -15.19 3.61 3.13
C SER A 90 -14.28 2.53 3.72
N ASN A 91 -14.75 1.90 4.80
CA ASN A 91 -14.13 0.72 5.41
C ASN A 91 -12.68 0.92 5.89
N ARG A 92 -12.28 2.14 6.29
CA ARG A 92 -10.97 2.42 6.87
C ARG A 92 -9.80 1.91 6.01
N ARG A 93 -9.94 2.02 4.69
CA ARG A 93 -8.98 1.46 3.73
C ARG A 93 -7.68 2.24 3.61
N LEU A 94 -7.63 3.45 4.16
CA LEU A 94 -6.44 4.30 4.09
C LEU A 94 -6.18 4.99 5.44
N LEU A 95 -4.99 4.74 5.98
CA LEU A 95 -4.50 5.30 7.23
C LEU A 95 -3.18 6.02 7.01
N PHE A 96 -2.92 7.05 7.83
CA PHE A 96 -1.59 7.65 7.92
C PHE A 96 -1.15 7.93 9.36
N ASP A 97 0.16 7.78 9.57
CA ASP A 97 0.86 8.03 10.83
C ASP A 97 2.09 8.91 10.56
N LEU A 98 2.54 9.67 11.56
CA LEU A 98 3.84 10.32 11.54
C LEU A 98 4.95 9.30 11.72
N ARG A 99 6.02 9.41 10.91
CA ARG A 99 7.27 8.65 11.07
C ARG A 99 8.38 9.44 11.77
N GLY A 100 8.10 10.67 12.15
CA GLY A 100 9.04 11.57 12.81
C GLY A 100 8.33 12.85 13.25
N PRO A 101 9.11 13.89 13.59
CA PRO A 101 8.58 15.21 13.87
C PRO A 101 7.67 15.73 12.74
N GLN A 102 6.57 16.38 13.10
CA GLN A 102 5.53 16.80 12.15
C GLN A 102 6.03 17.79 11.08
N ASP A 103 7.02 18.61 11.42
CA ASP A 103 7.70 19.57 10.53
C ASP A 103 8.53 18.89 9.43
N GLN A 104 8.83 17.60 9.56
CA GLN A 104 9.51 16.83 8.51
C GLN A 104 8.58 16.31 7.42
N ALA A 105 7.26 16.46 7.58
CA ALA A 105 6.25 15.96 6.64
C ALA A 105 6.48 14.50 6.21
N TYR A 106 6.89 13.65 7.16
CA TYR A 106 7.24 12.26 6.92
C TYR A 106 6.22 11.31 7.51
N TYR A 107 5.54 10.55 6.64
CA TYR A 107 4.39 9.74 6.99
C TYR A 107 4.60 8.27 6.69
N GLN A 108 3.93 7.41 7.46
CA GLN A 108 3.66 6.03 7.12
C GLN A 108 2.24 5.99 6.59
N ILE A 109 2.06 5.54 5.35
CA ILE A 109 0.75 5.38 4.72
C ILE A 109 0.46 3.90 4.60
N SER A 110 -0.65 3.48 5.18
CA SER A 110 -1.14 2.09 5.11
C SER A 110 -2.42 2.08 4.27
N HIS A 111 -2.39 1.35 3.17
CA HIS A 111 -3.50 1.27 2.23
C HIS A 111 -3.91 -0.18 2.02
N SER A 112 -5.22 -0.46 2.05
CA SER A 112 -5.78 -1.78 1.76
C SER A 112 -6.87 -1.72 0.70
N TRP A 113 -6.94 -2.76 -0.12
CA TRP A 113 -7.92 -2.86 -1.21
C TRP A 113 -8.31 -4.32 -1.47
N THR A 114 -9.33 -4.51 -2.29
CA THR A 114 -9.79 -5.85 -2.71
C THR A 114 -9.58 -6.01 -4.21
N CYS A 115 -9.03 -7.14 -4.64
CA CYS A 115 -8.85 -7.48 -6.04
C CYS A 115 -9.09 -8.97 -6.26
N PHE A 116 -9.95 -9.31 -7.22
CA PHE A 116 -10.41 -10.68 -7.49
C PHE A 116 -10.84 -11.45 -6.21
N GLY A 117 -11.55 -10.77 -5.31
CA GLY A 117 -12.01 -11.34 -4.04
C GLY A 117 -10.95 -11.50 -2.95
N ASN A 118 -9.68 -11.16 -3.24
CA ASN A 118 -8.60 -11.21 -2.27
C ASN A 118 -8.33 -9.83 -1.68
N GLN A 119 -7.96 -9.80 -0.40
CA GLN A 119 -7.51 -8.57 0.25
C GLN A 119 -6.01 -8.35 0.04
N TRP A 120 -5.64 -7.10 -0.15
CA TRP A 120 -4.28 -6.65 -0.38
C TRP A 120 -3.96 -5.46 0.52
N MET A 121 -2.68 -5.24 0.76
CA MET A 121 -2.22 -4.05 1.45
C MET A 121 -0.85 -3.58 0.99
N SER A 122 -0.58 -2.30 1.17
CA SER A 122 0.74 -1.69 1.02
C SER A 122 1.07 -0.84 2.26
N GLY A 123 2.37 -0.64 2.47
CA GLY A 123 2.89 0.20 3.53
C GLY A 123 4.01 1.07 2.99
N ASN A 124 3.78 2.38 2.92
CA ASN A 124 4.66 3.32 2.25
C ASN A 124 5.19 4.32 3.26
N ALA A 125 6.51 4.42 3.36
CA ALA A 125 7.13 5.52 4.08
C ALA A 125 7.34 6.67 3.08
N VAL A 126 6.62 7.77 3.27
CA VAL A 126 6.57 8.86 2.29
C VAL A 126 6.90 10.16 2.97
N LYS A 127 8.00 10.79 2.54
CA LYS A 127 8.31 12.16 2.89
C LYS A 127 7.76 13.07 1.81
N VAL A 128 6.99 14.08 2.21
CA VAL A 128 6.51 15.10 1.27
C VAL A 128 7.67 16.03 0.95
N ASP A 129 8.06 16.05 -0.32
CA ASP A 129 9.19 16.83 -0.80
C ASP A 129 8.75 18.23 -1.26
N SER A 130 9.73 19.12 -1.46
CA SER A 130 9.52 20.47 -2.02
C SER A 130 8.49 21.32 -1.27
N LEU A 131 8.52 21.30 0.07
CA LEU A 131 7.66 22.14 0.90
C LEU A 131 7.97 23.63 0.69
N ASP A 132 6.96 24.40 0.30
CA ASP A 132 6.99 25.86 0.37
C ASP A 132 6.34 26.29 1.69
N CYS A 133 7.12 26.94 2.55
CA CYS A 133 6.71 27.26 3.92
C CYS A 133 6.91 28.73 4.24
N HIS A 134 5.88 29.34 4.82
CA HIS A 134 5.91 30.68 5.36
C HIS A 134 5.29 30.71 6.77
N ASN A 135 5.54 31.80 7.48
CA ASN A 135 4.98 32.00 8.82
C ASN A 135 3.79 32.97 8.74
N GLU A 136 2.72 32.63 9.45
CA GLU A 136 1.51 33.44 9.63
C GLU A 136 1.30 33.63 11.15
N GLY A 137 1.86 34.71 11.71
CA GLY A 137 1.90 34.89 13.16
C GLY A 137 2.75 33.81 13.83
N ASP A 138 2.14 33.05 14.76
CA ASP A 138 2.78 31.94 15.47
C ASP A 138 2.64 30.59 14.72
N GLU A 139 1.96 30.58 13.58
CA GLU A 139 1.80 29.39 12.75
C GLU A 139 2.85 29.35 11.64
N ARG A 140 3.35 28.15 11.34
CA ARG A 140 4.11 27.83 10.15
C ARG A 140 3.22 27.02 9.22
N VAL A 141 2.94 27.59 8.06
CA VAL A 141 2.14 26.98 7.01
C VAL A 141 3.08 26.47 5.93
N CYS A 142 3.00 25.18 5.63
CA CYS A 142 3.78 24.52 4.57
C CYS A 142 2.82 23.89 3.57
N THR A 143 3.09 24.06 2.28
CA THR A 143 2.32 23.45 1.19
C THR A 143 3.24 22.73 0.21
N SER A 144 2.72 21.78 -0.56
CA SER A 144 3.47 21.15 -1.64
C SER A 144 2.56 20.84 -2.83
N GLY A 145 3.16 20.81 -4.02
CA GLY A 145 2.53 20.34 -5.24
C GLY A 145 2.28 18.83 -5.24
N PRO A 146 1.65 18.29 -6.30
CA PRO A 146 1.45 16.85 -6.41
C PRO A 146 2.77 16.08 -6.42
N GLN A 147 2.84 15.01 -5.64
CA GLN A 147 3.98 14.09 -5.58
C GLN A 147 3.51 12.68 -5.88
N THR A 148 4.14 12.05 -6.87
CA THR A 148 3.86 10.66 -7.27
C THR A 148 5.02 9.75 -6.90
N PHE A 149 4.71 8.56 -6.39
CA PHE A 149 5.70 7.58 -5.98
C PHE A 149 5.21 6.14 -6.22
N ALA A 150 6.16 5.21 -6.29
CA ALA A 150 5.87 3.80 -6.46
C ALA A 150 5.39 3.16 -5.16
N PRO A 151 4.43 2.22 -5.19
CA PRO A 151 4.02 1.47 -4.02
C PRO A 151 5.15 0.61 -3.42
N GLN A 152 5.15 0.51 -2.10
CA GLN A 152 6.13 -0.26 -1.32
C GLN A 152 5.41 -1.26 -0.40
N ASN A 153 6.12 -2.34 -0.06
CA ASN A 153 5.64 -3.39 0.85
C ASN A 153 4.25 -3.93 0.48
N VAL A 154 3.97 -4.01 -0.83
CA VAL A 154 2.72 -4.54 -1.36
C VAL A 154 2.67 -6.03 -1.11
N ARG A 155 1.58 -6.50 -0.53
CA ARG A 155 1.35 -7.92 -0.27
C ARG A 155 -0.13 -8.25 -0.24
N LYS A 156 -0.43 -9.48 -0.61
CA LYS A 156 -1.74 -10.10 -0.37
C LYS A 156 -1.90 -10.36 1.13
N ILE A 157 -3.07 -10.11 1.69
CA ILE A 157 -3.40 -10.47 3.07
C ILE A 157 -3.88 -11.92 3.06
N CYS A 158 -3.13 -12.81 3.71
CA CYS A 158 -3.53 -14.20 3.88
C CYS A 158 -3.74 -14.52 5.35
N ASN A 159 -4.67 -15.43 5.62
CA ASN A 159 -4.95 -15.94 6.97
C ASN A 159 -3.88 -16.92 7.47
N LEU A 160 -2.84 -17.20 6.68
CA LEU A 160 -1.72 -18.11 6.99
C LEU A 160 -0.37 -17.45 6.63
N PRO A 161 0.76 -17.92 7.20
CA PRO A 161 2.08 -17.31 7.00
C PRO A 161 2.58 -17.30 5.55
N GLN A 162 2.00 -18.12 4.68
CA GLN A 162 2.28 -18.14 3.25
C GLN A 162 1.00 -17.92 2.45
N CYS A 163 1.04 -16.85 1.66
CA CYS A 163 0.43 -16.76 0.34
C CYS A 163 1.46 -17.32 -0.65
#